data_AF-A0A4V1BZD8-F1
#
_entry.id   AF-A0A4V1BZD8-F1
#
_cell.length_a   1.000
_cell.length_b   1.000
_cell.length_c   1.000
_cell.angle_alpha   90.00
_cell.angle_beta   90.00
_cell.angle_gamma   90.00
#
_symmetry.space_group_name_H-M   'P 1'
#
loop_
_entity.id
_entity.type
_entity.pdbx_description
1 polymer ?
#
loop_
_entity_poly.entity_id
_entity_poly.type
_entity_poly.pdbx_seq_one_letter_code
_entity_poly.pdbx_strand_id
1 'polypeptide(L)'
;MALLVALSVSAHAELVPEAVIDSCLLFDKSTDASVSIVPIEGEAHLIDDVTVPGHRLFIPASDRNRLRIGYATSKRGLKDYIFVGTHRGYIMRAVAVGKFRPARVEEPGLAAFALLRQRGLQYVCLMESNGNGSAAFVRSAFVGRIPPSKGSALKLFYKVADVKKFNAFDGAERF
;
A
#
# COMPACT_ATOMS: atom_id res chain seq x y z
N MET A 1 42.08 0.25 28.95
CA MET A 1 40.84 -0.50 29.16
C MET A 1 39.70 0.22 28.44
N ALA A 2 39.05 -0.50 27.51
CA ALA A 2 37.74 -0.30 26.88
C ALA A 2 37.32 1.10 26.35
N LEU A 3 37.33 1.18 25.01
CA LEU A 3 36.72 2.19 24.15
C LEU A 3 35.19 2.01 24.14
N LEU A 4 34.42 2.99 24.62
CA LEU A 4 32.95 3.02 24.53
C LEU A 4 32.54 3.66 23.20
N VAL A 5 32.48 2.84 22.14
CA VAL A 5 31.80 3.20 20.90
C VAL A 5 30.31 2.92 21.10
N ALA A 6 29.55 3.95 21.46
CA ALA A 6 28.09 3.90 21.43
C ALA A 6 27.63 3.89 19.97
N LEU A 7 27.28 2.71 19.47
CA LEU A 7 26.56 2.50 18.22
C LEU A 7 25.17 3.15 18.33
N SER A 8 25.05 4.40 17.88
CA SER A 8 23.75 5.01 17.58
C SER A 8 23.19 4.32 16.33
N VAL A 9 22.48 3.21 16.52
CA VAL A 9 21.69 2.57 15.46
C VAL A 9 20.53 3.52 15.13
N SER A 10 20.62 4.15 13.97
CA SER A 10 19.63 5.08 13.44
C SER A 10 18.26 4.40 13.35
N ALA A 11 17.34 4.70 14.26
CA ALA A 11 15.92 4.33 14.20
C ALA A 11 15.14 5.06 13.09
N HIS A 12 15.80 5.47 12.00
CA HIS A 12 15.27 6.33 10.94
C HIS A 12 14.77 5.57 9.70
N ALA A 13 14.70 4.23 9.74
CA ALA A 13 14.47 3.41 8.54
C ALA A 13 13.02 2.91 8.34
N GLU A 14 12.06 3.34 9.16
CA GLU A 14 10.73 2.73 9.16
C GLU A 14 9.61 3.60 8.57
N LEU A 15 9.92 4.78 8.03
CA LEU A 15 8.96 5.63 7.34
C LEU A 15 8.94 5.29 5.84
N VAL A 16 7.74 5.16 5.28
CA VAL A 16 7.57 5.10 3.82
C VAL A 16 7.84 6.50 3.25
N PRO A 17 8.71 6.66 2.24
CA PRO A 17 8.94 7.95 1.61
C PRO A 17 7.65 8.55 1.04
N GLU A 18 7.46 9.86 1.18
CA GLU A 18 6.24 10.53 0.72
C GLU A 18 5.97 10.28 -0.77
N ALA A 19 7.02 10.35 -1.60
CA ALA A 19 6.92 10.04 -3.02
C ALA A 19 6.37 8.63 -3.32
N VAL A 20 6.63 7.63 -2.47
CA VAL A 20 6.11 6.27 -2.66
C VAL A 20 4.61 6.22 -2.36
N ILE A 21 4.16 6.84 -1.26
CA ILE A 21 2.74 6.83 -0.91
C ILE A 21 1.90 7.69 -1.85
N ASP A 22 2.47 8.80 -2.35
CA ASP A 22 1.80 9.65 -3.33
C ASP A 22 1.76 9.02 -4.72
N SER A 23 2.83 8.36 -5.13
CA SER A 23 2.81 7.52 -6.34
C SER A 23 1.81 6.37 -6.24
N CYS A 24 1.58 5.81 -5.05
CA CYS A 24 0.53 4.80 -4.85
C CYS A 24 -0.88 5.40 -4.98
N LEU A 25 -1.12 6.62 -4.46
CA LEU A 25 -2.39 7.34 -4.63
C LEU A 25 -2.68 7.61 -6.11
N LEU A 26 -1.67 8.01 -6.88
CA LEU A 26 -1.82 8.23 -8.33
C LEU A 26 -1.92 6.92 -9.11
N PHE A 27 -1.25 5.86 -8.65
CA PHE A 27 -1.25 4.49 -9.17
C PHE A 27 -0.66 4.30 -10.58
N ASP A 28 -0.96 5.17 -11.52
CA ASP A 28 -0.48 5.13 -12.91
C ASP A 28 0.66 6.12 -13.19
N LYS A 29 0.80 7.14 -12.33
CA LYS A 29 1.80 8.20 -12.43
C LYS A 29 2.69 8.23 -11.20
N SER A 30 4.00 8.20 -11.42
CA SER A 30 4.96 8.45 -10.35
C SER A 30 5.05 9.95 -10.04
N THR A 31 5.18 10.28 -8.75
CA THR A 31 5.45 11.66 -8.29
C THR A 31 6.96 11.98 -8.24
N ASP A 32 7.83 10.99 -8.44
CA ASP A 32 9.28 11.15 -8.41
C ASP A 32 9.95 10.16 -9.39
N ALA A 33 10.93 10.61 -10.17
CA ALA A 33 11.58 9.78 -11.20
C ALA A 33 12.29 8.53 -10.63
N SER A 34 12.62 8.50 -9.34
CA SER A 34 13.22 7.34 -8.67
C SER A 34 12.21 6.27 -8.25
N VAL A 35 10.90 6.54 -8.35
CA VAL A 35 9.84 5.60 -8.04
C VAL A 35 9.34 4.95 -9.33
N SER A 36 9.48 3.62 -9.42
CA SER A 36 8.86 2.82 -10.48
C SER A 36 7.59 2.17 -9.96
N ILE A 37 6.53 2.18 -10.78
CA ILE A 37 5.26 1.52 -10.46
C ILE A 37 5.06 0.35 -11.42
N VAL A 38 4.75 -0.82 -10.87
CA VAL A 38 4.31 -1.99 -11.66
C VAL A 38 2.88 -2.33 -11.23
N PRO A 39 1.87 -1.88 -11.99
CA PRO A 39 0.48 -2.26 -11.77
C PRO A 39 0.31 -3.77 -11.84
N ILE A 40 -0.56 -4.29 -10.98
CA ILE A 40 -0.98 -5.70 -10.95
C ILE A 40 -2.43 -5.72 -11.43
N GLU A 41 -2.57 -5.71 -12.74
CA GLU A 41 -3.85 -5.66 -13.43
C GLU A 41 -4.47 -7.05 -13.57
N GLY A 42 -5.76 -7.16 -13.30
CA GLY A 42 -6.55 -8.37 -13.45
C GLY A 42 -7.76 -8.36 -12.53
N GLU A 43 -8.85 -9.01 -12.95
CA GLU A 43 -10.01 -9.20 -12.08
C GLU A 43 -9.57 -9.92 -10.80
N ALA A 44 -10.04 -9.46 -9.64
CA ALA A 44 -9.68 -10.10 -8.39
C ALA A 44 -10.39 -11.46 -8.29
N HIS A 45 -9.61 -12.55 -8.26
CA HIS A 45 -10.13 -13.86 -7.93
C HIS A 45 -10.57 -13.87 -6.46
N LEU A 46 -11.81 -14.29 -6.25
CA LEU A 46 -12.36 -14.52 -4.92
C LEU A 46 -12.01 -15.92 -4.46
N ILE A 47 -11.20 -16.02 -3.41
CA ILE A 47 -10.95 -17.29 -2.74
C ILE A 47 -11.68 -17.25 -1.39
N ASP A 48 -12.53 -18.24 -1.15
CA ASP A 48 -13.35 -18.32 0.05
C ASP A 48 -12.63 -18.99 1.24
N ASP A 49 -13.38 -19.17 2.32
CA ASP A 49 -12.89 -19.69 3.59
C ASP A 49 -12.62 -21.18 3.59
N VAL A 50 -13.09 -21.91 2.58
CA VAL A 50 -12.73 -23.32 2.41
C VAL A 50 -11.23 -23.42 2.22
N THR A 51 -10.64 -22.44 1.52
CA THR A 51 -9.19 -22.40 1.27
C THR A 51 -8.44 -21.68 2.38
N VAL A 52 -9.01 -20.63 2.99
CA VAL A 52 -8.37 -19.88 4.10
C VAL A 52 -9.37 -19.64 5.24
N PRO A 53 -9.33 -20.44 6.32
CA PRO A 53 -10.32 -20.38 7.38
C PRO A 53 -10.52 -18.97 7.96
N GLY A 54 -11.77 -18.52 7.97
CA GLY A 54 -12.18 -17.25 8.59
C GLY A 54 -12.02 -16.00 7.72
N HIS A 55 -11.45 -16.12 6.52
CA HIS A 55 -11.22 -15.00 5.61
C HIS A 55 -11.78 -15.24 4.22
N ARG A 56 -12.01 -14.16 3.49
CA ARG A 56 -12.22 -14.15 2.05
C ARG A 56 -11.08 -13.36 1.43
N LEU A 57 -10.39 -13.96 0.46
CA LEU A 57 -9.25 -13.36 -0.20
C LEU A 57 -9.64 -12.78 -1.55
N PHE A 58 -9.02 -11.65 -1.87
CA PHE A 58 -9.08 -10.95 -3.14
C PHE A 58 -7.66 -10.89 -3.70
N ILE A 59 -7.41 -11.60 -4.79
CA ILE A 59 -6.08 -11.67 -5.43
C ILE A 59 -6.25 -11.28 -6.90
N PRO A 60 -5.60 -10.20 -7.37
CA PRO A 60 -5.61 -9.85 -8.78
C PRO A 60 -5.11 -11.00 -9.65
N ALA A 61 -5.89 -11.38 -10.66
CA ALA A 61 -5.61 -12.40 -11.65
C ALA A 61 -4.55 -11.94 -12.66
N SER A 62 -3.31 -11.74 -12.20
CA SER A 62 -2.23 -11.19 -13.02
C SER A 62 -1.00 -12.09 -12.98
N ASP A 63 -0.44 -12.41 -14.14
CA ASP A 63 0.87 -13.08 -14.24
C ASP A 63 2.02 -12.22 -13.66
N ARG A 64 1.78 -10.91 -13.54
CA ARG A 64 2.69 -9.98 -12.87
C ARG A 64 2.61 -10.09 -11.35
N ASN A 65 1.59 -10.75 -10.79
CA ASN A 65 1.41 -10.95 -9.35
C ASN A 65 2.28 -12.10 -8.78
N ARG A 66 3.58 -12.12 -9.12
CA ARG A 66 4.51 -13.18 -8.70
C ARG A 66 4.69 -13.26 -7.19
N LEU A 67 4.47 -12.16 -6.48
CA LEU A 67 4.60 -12.07 -5.03
C LEU A 67 3.32 -12.48 -4.28
N ARG A 68 2.23 -12.84 -5.00
CA ARG A 68 0.92 -13.14 -4.41
C ARG A 68 0.46 -12.01 -3.47
N ILE A 69 0.37 -10.82 -4.04
CA ILE A 69 -0.20 -9.64 -3.40
C ILE A 69 -1.72 -9.77 -3.43
N GLY A 70 -2.37 -9.40 -2.33
CA GLY A 70 -3.83 -9.36 -2.24
C GLY A 70 -4.34 -8.80 -0.94
N TYR A 71 -5.66 -8.83 -0.80
CA TYR A 71 -6.39 -8.38 0.38
C TYR A 71 -7.20 -9.51 0.98
N ALA A 72 -7.22 -9.61 2.30
CA ALA A 72 -8.05 -10.54 3.03
C ALA A 72 -9.06 -9.76 3.88
N THR A 73 -10.34 -10.06 3.70
CA THR A 73 -11.40 -9.56 4.59
C THR A 73 -11.79 -10.65 5.59
N SER A 74 -11.86 -10.28 6.86
CA SER A 74 -12.31 -11.18 7.91
C SER A 74 -13.81 -11.37 7.81
N LYS A 75 -14.28 -12.62 7.90
CA LYS A 75 -15.71 -12.90 8.02
C LYS A 75 -16.28 -12.49 9.39
N ARG A 76 -15.41 -12.32 10.40
CA ARG A 76 -15.76 -11.98 11.78
C ARG A 76 -14.77 -10.98 12.37
N GLY A 77 -15.24 -9.81 12.79
CA GLY A 77 -14.40 -8.79 13.43
C GLY A 77 -13.46 -8.04 12.48
N LEU A 78 -12.49 -7.30 13.05
CA LEU A 78 -11.66 -6.31 12.35
C LEU A 78 -10.24 -6.82 12.03
N LYS A 79 -10.13 -8.01 11.43
CA LYS A 79 -8.84 -8.67 11.13
C LYS A 79 -8.52 -8.66 9.63
N ASP A 80 -8.92 -7.59 8.96
CA ASP A 80 -8.63 -7.38 7.55
C ASP A 80 -7.15 -7.05 7.38
N TYR A 81 -6.52 -7.60 6.33
CA TYR A 81 -5.11 -7.40 6.09
C TYR A 81 -4.74 -7.42 4.61
N ILE A 82 -3.70 -6.67 4.27
CA ILE A 82 -2.98 -6.82 3.01
C ILE A 82 -1.94 -7.91 3.19
N PHE A 83 -1.78 -8.74 2.16
CA PHE A 83 -0.74 -9.74 2.13
C PHE A 83 0.18 -9.62 0.93
N VAL A 84 1.43 -10.02 1.16
CA VAL A 84 2.45 -10.21 0.12
C VAL A 84 3.10 -11.55 0.42
N GLY A 85 2.73 -12.60 -0.31
CA GLY A 85 3.24 -13.96 -0.07
C GLY A 85 2.88 -14.46 1.33
N THR A 86 3.85 -14.44 2.25
CA THR A 86 3.66 -14.82 3.68
C THR A 86 3.55 -13.63 4.63
N HIS A 87 3.86 -12.41 4.17
CA HIS A 87 3.79 -11.20 4.98
C HIS A 87 2.35 -10.72 5.13
N ARG A 88 2.00 -10.24 6.31
CA ARG A 88 0.64 -9.78 6.65
C ARG A 88 0.70 -8.41 7.30
N GLY A 89 -0.06 -7.47 6.76
CA GLY A 89 -0.20 -6.11 7.29
C GLY A 89 -1.66 -5.82 7.59
N TYR A 90 -1.98 -5.69 8.88
CA TYR A 90 -3.37 -5.51 9.32
C TYR A 90 -3.82 -4.06 9.12
N ILE A 91 -4.98 -3.88 8.47
CA ILE A 91 -5.51 -2.57 8.06
C ILE A 91 -5.69 -1.64 9.26
N MET A 92 -6.33 -2.13 10.32
CA MET A 92 -6.57 -1.35 11.56
C MET A 92 -5.29 -0.92 12.28
N ARG A 93 -4.14 -1.50 11.93
CA ARG A 93 -2.83 -1.17 12.52
C ARG A 93 -2.00 -0.28 11.61
N ALA A 94 -2.50 0.11 10.44
CA ALA A 94 -1.76 0.96 9.53
C ALA A 94 -1.58 2.36 10.14
N VAL A 95 -0.38 2.92 9.96
CA VAL A 95 -0.02 4.25 10.47
C VAL A 95 -0.63 5.30 9.56
N ALA A 96 -1.50 6.17 10.10
CA ALA A 96 -2.10 7.25 9.34
C ALA A 96 -1.06 8.35 9.00
N VAL A 97 -0.93 8.68 7.71
CA VAL A 97 -0.09 9.75 7.16
C VAL A 97 -0.94 11.01 6.91
N GLY A 98 -1.91 11.28 7.79
CA GLY A 98 -2.89 12.35 7.64
C GLY A 98 -3.97 12.30 8.70
N LYS A 99 -5.10 12.98 8.45
CA LYS A 99 -6.21 13.09 9.40
C LYS A 99 -7.11 11.85 9.45
N PHE A 100 -7.12 11.05 8.39
CA PHE A 100 -8.01 9.91 8.24
C PHE A 100 -7.37 8.64 8.77
N ARG A 101 -8.16 7.82 9.47
CA ARG A 101 -7.73 6.52 9.99
C ARG A 101 -8.27 5.40 9.11
N PRO A 102 -7.49 4.33 8.92
CA PRO A 102 -7.94 3.17 8.18
C PRO A 102 -9.00 2.41 8.99
N ALA A 103 -10.06 1.96 8.32
CA ALA A 103 -11.06 1.07 8.91
C ALA A 103 -11.08 -0.27 8.19
N ARG A 104 -11.22 -0.22 6.87
CA ARG A 104 -11.23 -1.36 5.95
C ARG A 104 -11.02 -0.86 4.52
N VAL A 105 -10.83 -1.80 3.61
CA VAL A 105 -11.02 -1.59 2.17
C VAL A 105 -12.53 -1.66 1.90
N GLU A 106 -13.08 -0.64 1.26
CA GLU A 106 -14.52 -0.45 1.03
C GLU A 106 -15.04 -1.42 -0.04
N GLU A 107 -14.36 -1.45 -1.19
CA GLU A 107 -14.69 -2.33 -2.32
C GLU A 107 -13.48 -3.16 -2.74
N PRO A 108 -13.13 -4.24 -2.02
CA PRO A 108 -11.90 -4.99 -2.27
C PRO A 108 -11.77 -5.60 -3.67
N GLY A 109 -12.89 -5.87 -4.36
CA GLY A 109 -12.90 -6.34 -5.74
C GLY A 109 -12.52 -5.27 -6.76
N LEU A 110 -12.62 -3.98 -6.39
CA LEU A 110 -12.27 -2.83 -7.23
C LEU A 110 -10.97 -2.14 -6.77
N ALA A 111 -10.34 -2.62 -5.70
CA ALA A 111 -9.07 -2.11 -5.24
C ALA A 111 -7.96 -2.39 -6.26
N ALA A 112 -7.13 -1.39 -6.52
CA ALA A 112 -6.01 -1.49 -7.44
C ALA A 112 -4.73 -1.85 -6.68
N PHE A 113 -3.94 -2.79 -7.20
CA PHE A 113 -2.72 -3.27 -6.55
C PHE A 113 -1.51 -2.96 -7.42
N ALA A 114 -0.40 -2.57 -6.78
CA ALA A 114 0.86 -2.33 -7.47
C ALA A 114 2.06 -2.74 -6.61
N LEU A 115 3.15 -3.06 -7.30
CA LEU A 115 4.48 -3.17 -6.71
C LEU A 115 5.26 -1.89 -7.04
N LEU A 116 5.60 -1.12 -6.01
CA LEU A 116 6.44 0.06 -6.17
C LEU A 116 7.88 -0.29 -5.82
N ARG A 117 8.83 0.39 -6.47
CA ARG A 117 10.24 0.33 -6.10
C ARG A 117 10.83 1.72 -6.01
N GLN A 118 11.69 1.92 -5.02
CA GLN A 118 12.50 3.12 -4.88
C GLN A 118 13.82 2.75 -4.20
N ARG A 119 14.95 3.13 -4.80
CA ARG A 119 16.31 2.93 -4.23
C ARG A 119 16.58 1.49 -3.75
N GLY A 120 16.19 0.51 -4.56
CA GLY A 120 16.37 -0.92 -4.25
C GLY A 120 15.39 -1.52 -3.25
N LEU A 121 14.50 -0.71 -2.66
CA LEU A 121 13.44 -1.17 -1.77
C LEU A 121 12.15 -1.42 -2.55
N GLN A 122 11.38 -2.42 -2.12
CA GLN A 122 10.09 -2.77 -2.70
C GLN A 122 8.97 -2.47 -1.72
N TYR A 123 7.85 -2.00 -2.25
CA TYR A 123 6.67 -1.63 -1.49
C TYR A 123 5.43 -2.22 -2.13
N VAL A 124 4.51 -2.73 -1.32
CA VAL A 124 3.16 -3.04 -1.79
C VAL A 124 2.33 -1.76 -1.75
N CYS A 125 1.49 -1.58 -2.76
CA CYS A 125 0.47 -0.55 -2.84
C CYS A 125 -0.89 -1.21 -3.04
N LEU A 126 -1.86 -0.79 -2.25
CA LEU A 126 -3.28 -0.98 -2.48
C LEU A 126 -3.91 0.41 -2.52
N MET A 127 -4.57 0.74 -3.63
CA MET A 127 -5.25 2.02 -3.83
C MET A 127 -6.75 1.78 -4.04
N GLU A 128 -7.57 2.63 -3.44
CA GLU A 128 -9.02 2.65 -3.63
C GLU A 128 -9.49 4.06 -4.00
N SER A 129 -10.46 4.12 -4.92
CA SER A 129 -11.20 5.35 -5.21
C SER A 129 -12.42 5.43 -4.29
N ASN A 130 -12.59 6.55 -3.57
CA ASN A 130 -13.59 6.66 -2.50
C ASN A 130 -14.85 7.43 -2.92
N GLY A 131 -15.23 7.41 -4.19
CA GLY A 131 -16.45 8.10 -4.61
C GLY A 131 -16.64 8.27 -6.11
N ASN A 132 -17.79 8.87 -6.44
CA ASN A 132 -18.19 9.21 -7.80
C ASN A 132 -18.23 10.74 -7.98
N GLY A 133 -18.19 11.22 -9.23
CA GLY A 133 -18.27 12.66 -9.52
C GLY A 133 -17.06 13.46 -9.00
N SER A 134 -17.29 14.56 -8.28
CA SER A 134 -16.20 15.39 -7.74
C SER A 134 -15.35 14.68 -6.66
N ALA A 135 -15.93 13.68 -5.98
CA ALA A 135 -15.23 12.82 -5.03
C ALA A 135 -14.44 11.68 -5.70
N ALA A 136 -14.57 11.48 -7.01
CA ALA A 136 -13.80 10.46 -7.76
C ALA A 136 -12.29 10.68 -7.73
N PHE A 137 -11.86 11.89 -7.36
CA PHE A 137 -10.45 12.24 -7.19
C PHE A 137 -9.96 12.00 -5.76
N VAL A 138 -10.86 11.69 -4.81
CA VAL A 138 -10.45 11.28 -3.48
C VAL A 138 -10.06 9.82 -3.53
N ARG A 139 -8.77 9.56 -3.34
CA ARG A 139 -8.23 8.21 -3.27
C ARG A 139 -7.66 7.95 -1.90
N SER A 140 -7.69 6.69 -1.51
CA SER A 140 -6.95 6.20 -0.36
C SER A 140 -5.89 5.19 -0.79
N ALA A 141 -4.81 5.14 -0.04
CA ALA A 141 -3.69 4.26 -0.31
C ALA A 141 -3.20 3.61 0.96
N PHE A 142 -2.96 2.31 0.89
CA PHE A 142 -2.18 1.55 1.85
C PHE A 142 -0.84 1.19 1.24
N VAL A 143 0.24 1.55 1.91
CA VAL A 143 1.61 1.25 1.47
C VAL A 143 2.41 0.60 2.58
N GLY A 144 3.17 -0.43 2.25
CA GLY A 144 4.10 -1.06 3.18
C GLY A 144 5.37 -1.50 2.49
N ARG A 145 6.52 -1.26 3.12
CA ARG A 145 7.80 -1.82 2.66
C ARG A 145 7.76 -3.33 2.83
N ILE A 146 8.01 -4.07 1.76
CA ILE A 146 8.06 -5.53 1.80
C ILE A 146 9.30 -5.95 2.60
N PRO A 147 9.15 -6.64 3.74
CA PRO A 147 10.30 -7.06 4.53
C PRO A 147 11.13 -8.10 3.79
N PRO A 148 12.46 -8.08 3.90
CA PRO A 148 13.32 -9.08 3.25
C PRO A 148 13.21 -10.46 3.92
N SER A 149 12.86 -10.51 5.20
CA SER A 149 12.78 -11.72 6.01
C SER A 149 11.40 -12.37 5.93
N LYS A 150 11.34 -13.58 5.37
CA LYS A 150 10.10 -14.38 5.21
C LYS A 150 9.22 -14.36 6.46
N GLY A 151 7.93 -14.11 6.28
CA GLY A 151 6.93 -14.14 7.36
C GLY A 151 6.97 -12.97 8.34
N SER A 152 7.90 -12.02 8.20
CA SER A 152 7.90 -10.82 9.03
C SER A 152 6.65 -9.97 8.80
N ALA A 153 6.16 -9.32 9.86
CA ALA A 153 4.99 -8.46 9.78
C ALA A 153 5.20 -7.33 8.75
N LEU A 154 4.17 -7.08 7.94
CA LEU A 154 4.16 -5.97 7.00
C LEU A 154 3.58 -4.75 7.73
N LYS A 155 4.42 -3.74 7.97
CA LYS A 155 3.94 -2.45 8.48
C LYS A 155 3.32 -1.65 7.36
N LEU A 156 2.09 -1.19 7.57
CA LEU A 156 1.33 -0.42 6.60
C LEU A 156 1.25 1.05 7.02
N PHE A 157 1.15 1.91 6.01
CA PHE A 157 0.92 3.34 6.09
C PHE A 157 -0.33 3.65 5.28
N TYR A 158 -1.17 4.55 5.78
CA TYR A 158 -2.45 4.91 5.17
C TYR A 158 -2.54 6.40 4.90
N LYS A 159 -2.87 6.79 3.66
CA LYS A 159 -3.11 8.19 3.28
C LYS A 159 -4.40 8.29 2.48
N VAL A 160 -5.12 9.39 2.69
CA VAL A 160 -6.26 9.80 1.87
C VAL A 160 -5.93 11.17 1.30
N ALA A 161 -6.13 11.35 0.00
CA ALA A 161 -5.87 12.62 -0.66
C ALA A 161 -6.86 12.85 -1.82
N ASP A 162 -7.16 14.13 -2.06
CA ASP A 162 -7.72 14.58 -3.33
C ASP A 162 -6.57 14.69 -4.35
N VAL A 163 -6.55 13.80 -5.33
CA VAL A 163 -5.41 13.68 -6.24
C VAL A 163 -5.29 14.82 -7.24
N LYS A 164 -6.31 15.69 -7.38
CA LYS A 164 -6.20 16.92 -8.16
C LYS A 164 -5.11 17.83 -7.64
N LYS A 165 -4.85 17.79 -6.34
CA LYS A 165 -3.82 18.61 -5.68
C LYS A 165 -2.41 18.27 -6.14
N PHE A 166 -2.15 17.04 -6.63
CA PHE A 166 -0.85 16.67 -7.16
C PHE A 166 -0.58 17.32 -8.53
N ASN A 167 -1.60 17.48 -9.38
CA ASN A 167 -1.44 18.10 -10.70
C ASN A 167 -1.33 19.64 -10.64
N ALA A 168 -1.81 20.26 -9.56
CA ALA A 168 -1.67 21.71 -9.37
C ALA A 168 -0.20 22.14 -9.18
N PHE A 169 0.71 21.21 -8.82
CA PHE A 169 2.14 21.48 -8.71
C PHE A 169 2.89 21.38 -10.05
N ASP A 170 2.34 20.68 -11.06
CA ASP A 170 2.95 20.59 -12.40
C ASP A 170 2.64 21.81 -13.28
N GLY A 171 1.68 22.65 -12.88
CA GLY A 171 1.20 23.80 -13.66
C GLY A 171 1.62 25.18 -13.15
N ALA A 172 2.30 25.27 -12.01
CA ALA A 172 2.62 26.56 -11.36
C ALA A 172 3.98 27.17 -11.78
N GLU A 173 4.75 26.53 -12.66
CA GLU A 173 6.00 27.08 -13.22
C GLU A 173 6.05 27.01 -14.75
N ARG A 174 4.99 27.44 -15.44
CA ARG A 174 5.12 27.86 -16.84
C ARG A 174 4.30 29.13 -17.09
N PHE A 175 5.06 30.22 -17.21
CA PHE A 175 4.74 31.58 -17.65
C PHE A 175 4.26 32.56 -16.57
#